data_AF-A0AAF1A511-F1
#
_entry.id   AF-A0AAF1A511-F1
#
_cell.length_a   1.000
_cell.length_b   1.000
_cell.length_c   1.000
_cell.angle_alpha   90.00
_cell.angle_beta   90.00
_cell.angle_gamma   90.00
#
_symmetry.space_group_name_H-M   'P 1'
#
loop_
_entity.id
_entity.type
_entity.pdbx_description
1 polymer ?
#
loop_
_entity_poly.entity_id
_entity_poly.type
_entity_poly.pdbx_seq_one_letter_code
_entity_poly.pdbx_strand_id
1 'polypeptide(L)' 'ARKMKDTDSEEEIREAFKVFDRDNNGFISAAELRYVMTSIGEKLTDDEVDEMIREADQDGDGRID' A
#
# COMPACT_ATOMS: atom_id res chain seq x y z
N ALA A 1 23.18 -20.79 -11.49
CA ALA A 1 22.86 -19.67 -10.60
C ALA A 1 21.51 -19.11 -11.01
N ARG A 2 20.48 -19.33 -10.19
CA ARG A 2 19.09 -18.94 -10.50
C ARG A 2 19.01 -17.43 -10.26
N LYS A 3 18.99 -16.63 -11.33
CA LYS A 3 18.59 -15.22 -11.25
C LYS A 3 17.14 -15.22 -10.77
N MET A 4 16.93 -14.97 -9.48
CA MET A 4 15.61 -14.68 -8.94
C MET A 4 15.21 -13.34 -9.55
N LYS A 5 14.01 -13.33 -10.14
CA LYS A 5 13.54 -12.34 -11.09
C LYS A 5 13.13 -11.08 -10.35
N ASP A 6 13.84 -9.98 -10.55
CA ASP A 6 13.39 -8.66 -10.08
C ASP A 6 12.05 -8.23 -10.70
N THR A 7 11.64 -8.84 -11.83
CA THR A 7 10.36 -8.58 -12.50
C THR A 7 9.14 -9.10 -11.75
N ASP A 8 9.27 -10.20 -10.97
CA ASP A 8 8.11 -10.72 -10.23
C ASP A 8 7.75 -9.76 -9.07
N SER A 9 8.72 -9.03 -8.50
CA SER A 9 8.48 -8.12 -7.37
C SER A 9 7.71 -6.85 -7.75
N GLU A 10 8.00 -6.26 -8.91
CA GLU A 10 7.30 -5.05 -9.35
C GLU A 10 5.84 -5.35 -9.73
N GLU A 11 5.60 -6.50 -10.35
CA GLU A 11 4.26 -6.96 -10.71
C GLU A 11 3.47 -7.40 -9.46
N GLU A 12 4.10 -8.10 -8.51
CA GLU A 12 3.50 -8.42 -7.20
C GLU A 12 3.17 -7.17 -6.39
N ILE A 13 4.04 -6.16 -6.37
CA ILE A 13 3.78 -4.88 -5.70
C ILE A 13 2.60 -4.18 -6.38
N ARG A 14 2.54 -4.19 -7.71
CA ARG A 14 1.45 -3.54 -8.46
C ARG A 14 0.11 -4.26 -8.26
N GLU A 15 0.10 -5.59 -8.21
CA GLU A 15 -1.09 -6.38 -7.90
C GLU A 15 -1.53 -6.21 -6.45
N ALA A 16 -0.57 -6.14 -5.50
CA ALA A 16 -0.87 -5.79 -4.11
C ALA A 16 -1.49 -4.39 -4.03
N PHE A 17 -0.91 -3.40 -4.73
CA PHE A 17 -1.45 -2.04 -4.82
C PHE A 17 -2.91 -2.01 -5.26
N LYS A 18 -3.28 -2.80 -6.27
CA LYS A 18 -4.68 -2.91 -6.73
C LYS A 18 -5.62 -3.54 -5.70
N VAL A 19 -5.10 -4.33 -4.75
CA VAL A 19 -5.89 -4.86 -3.63
C VAL A 19 -6.19 -3.74 -2.62
N PHE A 20 -5.26 -2.80 -2.45
CA PHE A 20 -5.40 -1.63 -1.59
C PHE A 20 -6.24 -0.51 -2.24
N ASP A 21 -5.95 -0.14 -3.48
CA ASP A 21 -6.65 0.86 -4.29
C ASP A 21 -8.04 0.34 -4.73
N ARG A 22 -9.07 0.66 -3.93
CA ARG A 22 -10.42 0.14 -4.17
C ARG A 22 -11.18 0.96 -5.20
N ASP A 23 -10.92 2.26 -5.25
CA ASP A 23 -11.56 3.16 -6.20
C ASP A 23 -10.87 3.16 -7.58
N ASN A 24 -9.72 2.47 -7.71
CA ASN A 24 -8.91 2.36 -8.92
C ASN A 24 -8.47 3.73 -9.43
N ASN A 25 -8.18 4.66 -8.51
CA ASN A 25 -7.72 6.00 -8.86
C ASN A 25 -6.20 6.04 -9.14
N GLY A 26 -5.48 4.95 -8.86
CA GLY A 26 -4.02 4.82 -9.04
C GLY A 26 -3.20 5.18 -7.80
N PHE A 27 -3.84 5.47 -6.67
CA PHE A 27 -3.24 5.90 -5.42
C PHE A 27 -3.90 5.18 -4.23
N ILE A 28 -3.13 4.93 -3.17
CA ILE A 28 -3.68 4.39 -1.93
C ILE A 28 -3.87 5.52 -0.92
N SER A 29 -5.11 5.74 -0.50
CA SER A 29 -5.42 6.66 0.60
C SER A 29 -5.27 6.00 1.98
N ALA A 30 -5.10 6.81 3.04
CA ALA A 30 -5.15 6.35 4.44
C ALA A 30 -6.39 5.53 4.79
N ALA A 31 -7.53 5.90 4.21
CA ALA A 31 -8.77 5.16 4.42
C ALA A 31 -8.73 3.76 3.82
N GLU A 32 -8.12 3.62 2.64
CA GLU A 32 -8.00 2.35 1.92
C GLU A 32 -6.98 1.43 2.57
N LEU A 33 -5.81 1.95 2.94
CA LEU A 33 -4.79 1.20 3.65
C LEU A 33 -5.36 0.64 4.97
N ARG A 34 -6.02 1.48 5.78
CA ARG A 34 -6.68 1.06 7.02
C ARG A 34 -7.75 0.01 6.77
N TYR A 35 -8.57 0.20 5.73
CA TYR A 35 -9.64 -0.74 5.40
C TYR A 35 -9.09 -2.13 5.09
N VAL A 36 -8.05 -2.21 4.25
CA VAL A 36 -7.47 -3.51 3.86
C VAL A 36 -6.76 -4.16 5.03
N MET A 37 -5.99 -3.42 5.83
CA MET A 37 -5.33 -3.97 7.02
C MET A 37 -6.34 -4.53 8.01
N THR A 38 -7.42 -3.77 8.27
CA THR A 38 -8.55 -4.25 9.10
C THR A 38 -9.19 -5.51 8.50
N SER A 39 -9.30 -5.59 7.17
CA SER A 39 -9.86 -6.75 6.47
C SER A 39 -8.95 -7.99 6.49
N ILE A 40 -7.63 -7.81 6.61
CA ILE A 40 -6.64 -8.89 6.79
C ILE A 40 -6.68 -9.42 8.24
N GLY A 41 -7.31 -8.68 9.15
CA GLY A 41 -7.46 -9.05 10.57
C GLY A 41 -6.44 -8.34 11.48
N GLU A 42 -5.57 -7.50 10.91
CA GLU A 42 -4.71 -6.62 11.67
C GLU A 42 -5.39 -5.26 11.86
N LYS A 43 -5.75 -4.96 13.11
CA LYS A 43 -6.24 -3.63 13.46
C LYS A 43 -5.04 -2.73 13.68
N LEU A 44 -4.64 -2.04 12.63
CA LEU A 44 -3.74 -0.90 12.77
C LEU A 44 -4.50 0.26 13.43
N THR A 45 -3.81 0.94 14.32
CA THR A 45 -4.27 2.22 14.87
C THR A 45 -4.13 3.32 13.83
N ASP A 46 -4.85 4.43 14.02
CA ASP A 46 -4.74 5.59 13.12
C ASP A 46 -3.30 6.11 13.08
N ASP A 47 -2.58 6.07 14.21
CA ASP A 47 -1.18 6.47 14.31
C ASP A 47 -0.24 5.59 13.47
N GLU A 48 -0.45 4.26 13.48
CA GLU A 48 0.35 3.32 12.67
C GLU A 48 0.09 3.48 11.18
N VAL A 49 -1.17 3.68 10.78
CA VAL A 49 -1.53 3.95 9.38
C VAL A 49 -0.91 5.27 8.91
N ASP A 50 -0.97 6.30 9.74
CA ASP A 50 -0.37 7.60 9.45
C ASP A 50 1.15 7.52 9.36
N GLU A 51 1.81 6.70 10.19
CA GLU A 51 3.26 6.46 10.11
C GLU A 51 3.62 5.74 8.80
N MET A 52 2.90 4.67 8.46
CA MET A 52 3.11 3.94 7.20
C MET A 52 2.93 4.83 5.97
N ILE A 53 1.91 5.70 5.98
CA ILE A 53 1.71 6.65 4.89
C ILE A 53 2.85 7.65 4.86
N ARG A 54 3.23 8.23 5.99
CA ARG A 54 4.29 9.23 6.02
C ARG A 54 5.65 8.69 5.60
N GLU A 55 5.89 7.40 5.76
CA GLU A 55 7.09 6.73 5.25
C GLU A 55 7.04 6.50 3.74
N ALA A 56 5.86 6.27 3.17
CA ALA A 56 5.66 5.99 1.75
C ALA A 56 5.39 7.24 0.91
N ASP A 57 4.76 8.25 1.51
CA ASP A 57 4.36 9.54 0.95
C ASP A 57 5.59 10.46 0.82
N GLN A 58 6.21 10.45 -0.36
CA GLN A 58 7.40 11.26 -0.64
C GLN A 58 7.07 12.70 -1.00
N ASP A 59 5.85 12.99 -1.46
CA ASP A 59 5.45 14.31 -1.94
C ASP A 59 4.60 15.11 -0.92
N GLY A 60 4.15 14.44 0.14
CA GLY A 60 3.39 15.00 1.25
C GLY A 60 1.90 15.19 0.93
N ASP A 61 1.35 14.49 -0.05
CA ASP A 61 -0.05 14.63 -0.45
C ASP A 61 -1.04 13.79 0.39
N GLY A 62 -0.52 12.96 1.30
CA GLY A 62 -1.26 12.08 2.18
C GLY A 62 -1.75 10.80 1.50
N ARG A 63 -1.16 10.42 0.37
CA ARG A 63 -1.47 9.24 -0.44
C ARG A 63 -0.17 8.53 -0.83
N ILE A 64 -0.31 7.33 -1.37
CA ILE A 64 0.82 6.53 -1.87
C ILE A 64 0.63 6.31 -3.37
N ASP A 65 1.62 6.71 -4.18
CA ASP A 65 1.70 6.52 -5.64
C ASP A 65 2.67 5.41 -6.09
#